data_AF-A0A7Z9S0M7-F1
#
_entry.id   AF-A0A7Z9S0M7-F1
#
_cell.length_a   1.000
_cell.length_b   1.000
_cell.length_c   1.000
_cell.angle_alpha   90.00
_cell.angle_beta   90.00
_cell.angle_gamma   90.00
#
_symmetry.space_group_name_H-M   'P 1'
#
loop_
_entity.id
_entity.type
_entity.pdbx_description
1 polymer ?
#
loop_
_entity_poly.entity_id
_entity_poly.type
_entity_poly.pdbx_seq_one_letter_code
_entity_poly.pdbx_strand_id
1 'polypeptide(L)'
;MRNIEGRASVVSDEHREFLRKLPQQERTLLVLREELYEGSWDEMKVDLESRLNRGPHVFELVEKIEADIERIARLVTYEQSHDIDLGEYLEEEE
;
A
#
# COMPACT_ATOMS: atom_id res chain seq x y z
N MET A 1 6.40 7.50 36.38
CA MET A 1 7.03 6.99 35.13
C MET A 1 5.90 6.67 34.16
N ARG A 2 5.81 7.33 33.01
CA ARG A 2 4.73 7.07 32.04
C ARG A 2 5.05 5.75 31.33
N ASN A 3 4.06 4.85 31.24
CA ASN A 3 4.08 3.68 30.36
C ASN A 3 4.12 4.16 28.91
N ILE A 4 5.31 4.20 28.31
CA ILE A 4 5.51 4.56 26.91
C ILE A 4 5.54 3.30 26.03
N GLU A 5 6.10 2.20 26.55
CA GLU A 5 6.24 0.93 25.84
C GLU A 5 4.90 0.29 25.48
N GLY A 6 3.94 0.27 26.41
CA GLY A 6 2.61 -0.31 26.17
C GLY A 6 1.73 0.48 25.19
N ARG A 7 2.06 1.73 24.88
CA ARG A 7 1.32 2.52 23.87
C ARG A 7 1.87 2.29 22.48
N ALA A 8 3.19 2.17 22.34
CA ALA A 8 3.84 1.89 21.05
C ALA A 8 3.50 0.48 20.53
N SER A 9 3.42 -0.52 21.42
CA SER A 9 3.05 -1.89 21.02
C SER A 9 1.61 -1.97 20.50
N VAL A 10 0.66 -1.31 21.17
CA VAL A 10 -0.76 -1.30 20.76
C VAL A 10 -0.96 -0.60 19.42
N VAL A 11 -0.22 0.48 19.14
CA VAL A 11 -0.23 1.18 17.84
C VAL A 11 0.37 0.29 16.73
N SER A 12 1.43 -0.47 17.01
CA SER A 12 1.93 -1.45 16.05
C SER A 12 0.91 -2.56 15.75
N ASP A 13 0.17 -3.02 16.76
CA ASP A 13 -0.80 -4.10 16.60
C ASP A 13 -2.01 -3.69 15.73
N GLU A 14 -2.49 -2.45 15.83
CA GLU A 14 -3.60 -1.96 15.00
C GLU A 14 -3.25 -1.90 13.50
N HIS A 15 -2.01 -1.51 13.15
CA HIS A 15 -1.57 -1.46 11.75
C HIS A 15 -1.39 -2.87 11.16
N ARG A 16 -0.88 -3.81 11.95
CA ARG A 16 -0.82 -5.23 11.56
C ARG A 16 -2.22 -5.83 11.39
N GLU A 17 -3.17 -5.46 12.24
CA GLU A 17 -4.57 -5.90 12.08
C GLU A 17 -5.21 -5.30 10.82
N PHE A 18 -4.94 -4.04 10.51
CA PHE A 18 -5.37 -3.41 9.27
C PHE A 18 -4.82 -4.15 8.05
N LEU A 19 -3.51 -4.44 8.02
CA LEU A 19 -2.87 -5.21 6.95
C LEU A 19 -3.48 -6.60 6.75
N ARG A 20 -3.82 -7.31 7.83
CA ARG A 20 -4.47 -8.64 7.77
C ARG A 20 -5.88 -8.60 7.16
N LYS A 21 -6.54 -7.45 7.21
CA LYS A 21 -7.89 -7.26 6.67
C LYS A 21 -7.90 -6.70 5.24
N LEU A 22 -6.72 -6.34 4.70
CA LEU A 22 -6.64 -5.85 3.33
C LEU A 22 -7.09 -6.93 2.34
N PRO A 23 -7.85 -6.57 1.30
CA PRO A 23 -8.04 -7.43 0.14
C PRO A 23 -6.68 -7.84 -0.45
N GLN A 24 -6.60 -9.05 -0.99
CA GLN A 24 -5.37 -9.59 -1.56
C GLN A 24 -4.72 -8.63 -2.57
N GLN A 25 -5.52 -7.95 -3.40
CA GLN A 25 -5.02 -6.99 -4.39
C GLN A 25 -4.30 -5.81 -3.73
N GLU A 26 -4.85 -5.26 -2.63
CA GLU A 26 -4.23 -4.16 -1.89
C GLU A 26 -2.93 -4.60 -1.21
N ARG A 27 -2.90 -5.81 -0.62
CA ARG A 27 -1.67 -6.39 -0.05
C ARG A 27 -0.61 -6.61 -1.13
N THR A 28 -1.00 -7.12 -2.30
CA THR A 28 -0.08 -7.31 -3.43
C THR A 28 0.50 -5.97 -3.91
N LEU A 29 -0.29 -4.89 -3.97
CA LEU A 29 0.23 -3.57 -4.34
C LEU A 29 1.29 -3.07 -3.35
N LEU A 30 1.07 -3.29 -2.04
CA LEU A 30 2.04 -2.93 -1.00
C LEU A 30 3.34 -3.75 -1.14
N VAL A 31 3.26 -5.06 -1.38
CA VAL A 31 4.46 -5.89 -1.65
C VAL A 31 5.20 -5.41 -2.89
N LEU A 32 4.49 -5.15 -3.99
CA LEU A 32 5.11 -4.65 -5.22
C LEU A 32 5.80 -3.29 -5.01
N ARG A 33 5.21 -2.41 -4.20
CA ARG A 33 5.81 -1.12 -3.81
C ARG A 33 7.17 -1.34 -3.13
N GLU A 34 7.25 -2.25 -2.16
CA GLU A 34 8.50 -2.56 -1.47
C GLU A 34 9.55 -3.15 -2.41
N GLU A 35 9.14 -4.11 -3.24
CA GLU A 35 10.09 -4.87 -4.06
C GLU A 35 10.59 -4.10 -5.28
N LEU A 36 9.76 -3.25 -5.88
CA LEU A 36 10.04 -2.67 -7.21
C LEU A 36 10.20 -1.15 -7.20
N TYR A 37 9.70 -0.47 -6.17
CA TYR A 37 9.62 1.00 -6.14
C TYR A 37 10.26 1.58 -4.87
N GLU A 38 11.09 0.82 -4.16
CA GLU A 38 11.83 1.28 -2.96
C GLU A 38 10.91 1.94 -1.91
N GLY A 39 9.68 1.43 -1.76
CA GLY A 39 8.68 1.98 -0.84
C GLY A 39 7.91 3.20 -1.37
N SER A 40 8.19 3.67 -2.59
CA SER A 40 7.57 4.87 -3.17
C SER A 40 6.24 4.59 -3.86
N TRP A 41 5.14 5.05 -3.25
CA TRP A 41 3.84 5.06 -3.91
C TRP A 41 3.79 5.96 -5.15
N ASP A 42 4.52 7.06 -5.14
CA ASP A 42 4.48 8.05 -6.22
C ASP A 42 5.14 7.50 -7.48
N GLU A 43 6.27 6.78 -7.35
CA GLU A 43 6.89 6.09 -8.48
C GLU A 43 5.98 5.01 -9.06
N MET A 44 5.34 4.22 -8.20
CA MET A 44 4.37 3.20 -8.63
C MET A 44 3.18 3.82 -9.37
N LYS A 45 2.61 4.91 -8.86
CA LYS A 45 1.51 5.65 -9.52
C LYS A 45 1.93 6.19 -10.88
N VAL A 46 3.11 6.82 -10.98
CA VAL A 46 3.63 7.35 -12.25
C VAL A 46 3.81 6.24 -13.29
N ASP A 47 4.29 5.05 -12.89
CA ASP A 47 4.41 3.90 -13.79
C ASP A 47 3.03 3.39 -14.25
N LEU A 48 2.07 3.25 -13.33
CA LEU A 48 0.70 2.84 -13.66
C LEU A 48 0.01 3.82 -14.61
N GLU A 49 0.10 5.13 -14.35
CA GLU A 49 -0.43 6.18 -15.23
C GLU A 49 0.28 6.17 -16.59
N SER A 50 1.59 5.96 -16.62
CA SER A 50 2.35 5.82 -17.87
C SER A 50 1.89 4.61 -18.67
N ARG A 51 1.60 3.48 -18.01
CA ARG A 51 1.04 2.29 -18.66
C ARG A 51 -0.34 2.59 -19.22
N LEU A 52 -1.22 3.24 -18.47
CA LEU A 52 -2.56 3.62 -18.91
C LEU A 52 -2.53 4.45 -20.20
N ASN A 53 -1.54 5.35 -20.33
CA ASN A 53 -1.39 6.25 -21.47
C ASN A 53 -0.71 5.61 -22.71
N ARG A 54 -0.20 4.38 -22.63
CA ARG A 54 0.56 3.73 -23.72
C ARG A 54 -0.30 2.93 -24.71
N GLY A 55 -0.73 3.56 -25.81
CA GLY A 55 -1.25 2.85 -26.99
C GLY A 55 -2.58 2.10 -26.77
N PRO A 56 -3.05 1.30 -27.76
CA PRO A 56 -4.34 0.63 -27.64
C PRO A 56 -4.28 -0.53 -26.65
N HIS A 57 -4.89 -0.34 -25.48
CA HIS A 57 -5.05 -1.38 -24.46
C HIS A 57 -6.33 -2.18 -24.64
N VAL A 58 -6.33 -3.40 -24.11
CA VAL A 58 -7.57 -4.14 -23.87
C VAL A 58 -8.32 -3.45 -22.74
N PHE A 59 -9.64 -3.31 -22.87
CA PHE A 59 -10.52 -2.64 -21.91
C PHE A 59 -10.33 -3.14 -20.46
N GLU A 60 -10.23 -4.45 -20.26
CA GLU A 60 -10.01 -5.06 -18.93
C GLU A 60 -8.70 -4.61 -18.26
N LEU A 61 -7.66 -4.32 -19.05
CA LEU A 61 -6.39 -3.83 -18.51
C LEU A 61 -6.51 -2.38 -18.02
N VAL A 62 -7.26 -1.55 -18.74
CA VAL A 62 -7.55 -0.17 -18.35
C VAL A 62 -8.30 -0.16 -17.02
N GLU A 63 -9.42 -0.89 -16.93
CA GLU A 63 -10.21 -0.97 -15.70
C GLU A 63 -9.39 -1.48 -14.51
N LYS A 64 -8.50 -2.44 -14.73
CA LYS A 64 -7.62 -2.96 -13.68
C LYS A 64 -6.62 -1.92 -13.18
N ILE A 65 -5.95 -1.20 -14.09
CA ILE A 65 -4.98 -0.16 -13.72
C ILE A 65 -5.68 0.97 -12.96
N GLU A 66 -6.84 1.42 -13.44
CA GLU A 66 -7.62 2.45 -12.75
C GLU A 66 -8.03 2.00 -11.33
N ALA A 67 -8.54 0.77 -11.21
CA ALA A 67 -8.90 0.21 -9.91
C ALA A 67 -7.68 0.03 -8.98
N ASP A 68 -6.49 -0.23 -9.51
CA ASP A 68 -5.25 -0.31 -8.71
C ASP A 68 -4.79 1.07 -8.24
N ILE A 69 -4.94 2.11 -9.07
CA ILE A 69 -4.69 3.51 -8.66
C ILE A 69 -5.62 3.94 -7.51
N GLU A 70 -6.91 3.58 -7.57
CA GLU A 70 -7.87 3.85 -6.48
C GLU A 70 -7.50 3.13 -5.17
N ARG A 71 -7.04 1.88 -5.27
CA ARG A 71 -6.54 1.11 -4.12
C ARG A 71 -5.32 1.77 -3.49
N ILE A 72 -4.36 2.21 -4.31
CA ILE A 72 -3.17 2.94 -3.83
C ILE A 72 -3.59 4.22 -3.10
N ALA A 73 -4.54 4.98 -3.64
CA ALA A 73 -5.02 6.20 -2.98
C ALA A 73 -5.58 5.93 -1.58
N ARG A 74 -6.30 4.81 -1.38
CA ARG A 74 -6.79 4.40 -0.06
C ARG A 74 -5.65 4.05 0.90
N LEU A 75 -4.63 3.32 0.43
CA LEU A 75 -3.46 2.96 1.24
C LEU A 75 -2.65 4.19 1.66
N VAL A 76 -2.39 5.10 0.71
CA VAL A 76 -1.72 6.39 0.97
C VAL A 76 -2.48 7.22 1.99
N THR A 77 -3.82 7.28 1.88
CA THR A 77 -4.67 8.00 2.85
C THR A 77 -4.55 7.39 4.24
N TYR A 78 -4.47 6.06 4.34
CA TYR A 78 -4.30 5.38 5.62
C TYR A 78 -2.95 5.74 6.26
N GLU A 79 -1.86 5.63 5.51
CA GLU A 79 -0.51 6.01 5.96
C GLU A 79 -0.45 7.47 6.43
N GLN A 80 -0.97 8.40 5.63
CA GLN A 80 -0.99 9.83 5.96
C GLN A 80 -1.82 10.15 7.20
N SER A 81 -2.94 9.43 7.40
CA SER A 81 -3.83 9.68 8.56
C SER A 81 -3.28 9.13 9.87
N HIS A 82 -2.35 8.16 9.81
CA HIS A 82 -1.70 7.58 10.98
C HIS A 82 -0.25 8.03 11.16
N ASP A 83 0.33 8.74 10.17
CA ASP A 83 1.74 9.17 10.13
C ASP A 83 2.71 7.97 10.21
N ILE A 84 2.47 6.97 9.36
CA ILE A 84 3.23 5.71 9.32
C ILE A 84 3.60 5.32 7.88
N ASP A 85 4.51 4.34 7.77
CA ASP A 85 4.74 3.55 6.57
C ASP A 85 4.20 2.13 6.80
N LEU A 86 3.22 1.70 5.98
CA LEU A 86 2.63 0.35 6.08
C LEU A 86 3.64 -0.76 5.78
N GLY A 87 4.69 -0.46 5.01
CA GLY A 87 5.77 -1.40 4.67
C GLY A 87 6.52 -1.89 5.90
N GLU A 88 6.69 -1.03 6.91
CA GLU A 88 7.34 -1.40 8.19
C GLU A 88 6.56 -2.44 9.01
N TYR A 89 5.27 -2.62 8.69
CA TYR A 89 4.38 -3.56 9.37
C TYR A 89 4.11 -4.84 8.56
N LEU A 90 4.67 -4.95 7.35
CA LEU A 90 4.68 -6.22 6.63
C LEU A 90 5.45 -7.25 7.46
N GLU A 91 4.79 -8.37 7.77
CA GLU A 91 5.48 -9.54 8.30
C GLU A 91 6.26 -10.17 7.13
N GLU A 92 7.52 -10.52 7.34
CA GLU A 92 8.25 -11.40 6.40
C GLU A 92 7.41 -12.68 6.25
N GLU A 93 6.89 -12.95 5.05
CA GLU A 93 6.24 -14.24 4.80
C GLU A 93 7.35 -15.31 4.81
N GLU A 94 7.43 -16.09 5.90
CA GLU A 94 8.33 -17.26 6.03
C GLU A 94 8.09 -18.33 4.94
#